data_AF-B4JEP5-F1
#
_entry.id   AF-B4JEP5-F1
#
_cell.length_a   1.000
_cell.length_b   1.000
_cell.length_c   1.000
_cell.angle_alpha   90.00
_cell.angle_beta   90.00
_cell.angle_gamma   90.00
#
_symmetry.space_group_name_H-M   'P 1'
#
loop_
_entity.id
_entity.type
_entity.pdbx_description
1 polymer ?
#
loop_
_entity_poly.entity_id
_entity_poly.type
_entity_poly.pdbx_seq_one_letter_code
_entity_poly.pdbx_strand_id
1 'polypeptide(L)'
;MKPKKPKTQGQLNKKAAQGNQKQKPSFKQKFKPRQQKKTQDNKPNKAEMRKVIRQQKAAEEEAERSRIKTEKEARIKAYKKQRLEKTKAISKRTQRGQPLMKDRMQLLLKQIEEMKRN
;
A
#
# COMPACT_ATOMS: atom_id res chain seq x y z
N MET A 1 5.98 17.38 26.53
CA MET A 1 5.88 18.47 25.53
C MET A 1 6.07 17.90 24.12
N LYS A 2 5.00 17.68 23.36
CA LYS A 2 4.97 17.65 21.88
C LYS A 2 3.54 18.04 21.46
N PRO A 3 3.27 18.58 20.25
CA PRO A 3 4.15 18.87 19.12
C PRO A 3 3.92 20.27 18.50
N LYS A 4 4.86 20.77 17.67
CA LYS A 4 4.51 21.70 16.57
C LYS A 4 5.33 21.36 15.32
N LYS A 5 4.64 20.91 14.27
CA LYS A 5 5.01 21.08 12.86
C LYS A 5 4.09 22.16 12.31
N PRO A 6 4.58 23.16 11.57
CA PRO A 6 4.27 23.19 10.12
C PRO A 6 5.39 23.96 9.33
N LYS A 7 5.49 24.10 8.01
CA LYS A 7 4.63 23.95 6.82
C LYS A 7 5.53 23.50 5.64
N THR A 8 5.01 22.66 4.76
CA THR A 8 5.52 22.51 3.39
C THR A 8 5.16 23.77 2.58
N GLN A 9 6.16 24.54 2.18
CA GLN A 9 6.04 25.58 1.15
C GLN A 9 6.72 25.07 -0.12
N GLY A 10 6.00 25.09 -1.23
CA GLY A 10 6.55 24.71 -2.53
C GLY A 10 5.53 24.30 -3.59
N GLN A 11 4.35 24.95 -3.64
CA GLN A 11 3.55 24.92 -4.85
C GLN A 11 4.20 25.87 -5.87
N LEU A 12 5.02 25.33 -6.77
CA LEU A 12 5.47 26.05 -7.96
C LEU A 12 4.40 25.94 -9.05
N ASN A 13 3.40 26.82 -8.96
CA ASN A 13 2.55 27.18 -10.09
C ASN A 13 3.39 27.95 -11.12
N LYS A 14 4.06 27.27 -12.04
CA LYS A 14 4.61 27.91 -13.25
C LYS A 14 3.54 27.87 -14.34
N LYS A 15 2.91 29.04 -14.53
CA LYS A 15 2.06 29.38 -15.66
C LYS A 15 2.76 29.01 -16.98
N ALA A 16 1.99 28.47 -17.92
CA ALA A 16 2.44 28.18 -19.27
C ALA A 16 2.95 29.47 -19.95
N ALA A 17 4.20 29.46 -20.39
CA ALA A 17 4.70 30.48 -21.31
C ALA A 17 3.96 30.29 -22.64
N GLN A 18 3.17 31.30 -23.03
CA GLN A 18 2.60 31.41 -24.37
C GLN A 18 3.74 31.62 -25.36
N GLY A 19 4.27 30.51 -25.88
CA GLY A 19 5.23 30.51 -26.98
C GLY A 19 4.52 30.66 -28.32
N ASN A 20 4.71 31.80 -28.96
CA ASN A 20 4.60 32.09 -30.40
C ASN A 20 3.79 31.08 -31.24
N GLN A 21 2.50 31.37 -31.45
CA GLN A 21 1.72 30.75 -32.51
C GLN A 21 2.21 31.26 -33.88
N LYS A 22 3.20 30.57 -34.45
CA LYS A 22 3.52 30.68 -35.87
C LYS A 22 2.32 30.17 -36.67
N GLN A 23 1.57 31.08 -37.31
CA GLN A 23 0.48 30.72 -38.21
C GLN A 23 1.05 29.89 -39.38
N LYS A 24 0.63 28.63 -39.47
CA LYS A 24 0.94 27.78 -40.62
C LYS A 24 0.06 28.20 -41.81
N PRO A 25 0.57 28.20 -43.05
CA PRO A 25 -0.24 28.51 -44.23
C PRO A 25 -1.38 27.49 -44.37
N SER A 26 -2.60 27.99 -44.55
CA SER A 26 -3.80 27.16 -44.70
C SER A 26 -3.75 26.38 -46.02
N PHE A 27 -3.28 25.14 -45.98
CA PHE A 27 -3.42 24.22 -47.10
C PHE A 27 -4.92 23.91 -47.26
N LYS A 28 -5.57 24.46 -48.29
CA LYS A 28 -6.95 24.14 -48.64
C LYS A 28 -7.03 22.67 -49.07
N GLN A 29 -7.29 21.78 -48.10
CA GLN A 29 -7.63 20.39 -48.36
C GLN A 29 -8.97 20.35 -49.10
N LYS A 30 -8.95 20.02 -50.39
CA LYS A 30 -10.17 19.68 -51.14
C LYS A 30 -10.76 18.41 -50.52
N PHE A 31 -11.82 18.56 -49.73
CA PHE A 31 -12.59 17.44 -49.20
C PHE A 31 -13.23 16.68 -50.36
N LYS A 32 -12.83 15.43 -50.58
CA LYS A 32 -13.62 14.48 -51.38
C LYS A 32 -14.81 14.01 -50.54
N PRO A 33 -16.03 13.89 -51.09
CA PRO A 33 -17.17 13.36 -50.36
C PRO A 33 -16.87 11.92 -49.93
N ARG A 34 -16.88 11.71 -48.61
CA ARG A 34 -16.67 10.42 -47.97
C ARG A 34 -17.86 9.52 -48.31
N GLN A 35 -17.65 8.58 -49.24
CA GLN A 35 -18.66 7.55 -49.49
C GLN A 35 -18.95 6.80 -48.19
N GLN A 36 -20.21 6.85 -47.77
CA GLN A 36 -20.72 6.16 -46.60
C GLN A 36 -20.70 4.65 -46.90
N LYS A 37 -19.62 3.97 -46.51
CA LYS A 37 -19.62 2.52 -46.43
C LYS A 37 -20.57 2.12 -45.31
N LYS A 38 -21.72 1.53 -45.67
CA LYS A 38 -22.59 0.79 -44.77
C LYS A 38 -21.73 -0.29 -44.10
N THR A 39 -21.41 -0.11 -42.82
CA THR A 39 -20.68 -1.10 -42.05
C THR A 39 -21.63 -2.19 -41.60
N GLN A 40 -21.35 -3.42 -42.04
CA GLN A 40 -22.06 -4.63 -41.69
C GLN A 40 -22.17 -4.83 -40.16
N ASP A 41 -23.41 -5.06 -39.71
CA ASP A 41 -23.88 -5.14 -38.32
C ASP A 41 -23.55 -6.46 -37.59
N ASN A 42 -22.33 -6.98 -37.66
CA ASN A 42 -22.00 -8.24 -36.97
C ASN A 42 -20.58 -8.32 -36.40
N LYS A 43 -20.00 -7.19 -36.01
CA LYS A 43 -18.72 -7.16 -35.28
C LYS A 43 -18.96 -6.52 -33.92
N PRO A 44 -18.56 -7.17 -32.80
CA PRO A 44 -18.74 -6.60 -31.48
C PRO A 44 -18.09 -5.22 -31.43
N ASN A 45 -18.84 -4.23 -30.94
CA ASN A 45 -18.40 -2.85 -30.95
C ASN A 45 -17.10 -2.76 -30.14
N LYS A 46 -16.01 -2.31 -30.76
CA LYS A 46 -14.66 -2.31 -30.18
C LYS A 46 -14.61 -1.59 -28.82
N ALA A 47 -15.55 -0.67 -28.59
CA ALA A 47 -15.74 0.04 -27.32
C ALA A 47 -16.32 -0.86 -26.20
N GLU A 48 -17.24 -1.76 -26.52
CA GLU A 48 -17.88 -2.66 -25.54
C GLU A 48 -16.92 -3.75 -25.08
N MET A 49 -16.16 -4.36 -26.00
CA MET A 49 -15.11 -5.32 -25.61
C MET A 49 -14.05 -4.67 -24.69
N ARG A 50 -13.71 -3.41 -24.93
CA ARG A 50 -12.79 -2.66 -24.04
C ARG A 50 -13.40 -2.41 -22.66
N LYS A 51 -14.71 -2.19 -22.56
CA LYS A 51 -15.40 -2.04 -21.26
C LYS A 51 -15.37 -3.34 -20.48
N VAL A 52 -15.69 -4.48 -21.11
CA VAL A 52 -15.66 -5.80 -20.48
C VAL A 52 -14.25 -6.14 -19.97
N ILE A 53 -13.21 -5.95 -20.79
CA ILE A 53 -11.83 -6.21 -20.38
C ILE A 53 -11.41 -5.32 -19.20
N ARG A 54 -11.83 -4.05 -19.16
CA ARG A 54 -11.54 -3.16 -18.03
C ARG A 54 -12.26 -3.59 -16.76
N GLN A 55 -13.51 -4.04 -16.87
CA GLN A 55 -14.28 -4.53 -15.73
C GLN A 55 -13.68 -5.81 -15.16
N GLN A 56 -13.26 -6.74 -16.02
CA GLN A 56 -12.58 -7.98 -15.59
C GLN A 56 -11.27 -7.67 -14.85
N LYS A 57 -10.43 -6.79 -15.40
CA LYS A 57 -9.18 -6.38 -14.73
C LYS A 57 -9.43 -5.65 -13.41
N ALA A 58 -10.44 -4.79 -13.35
CA ALA A 58 -10.80 -4.10 -12.11
C ALA A 58 -11.25 -5.08 -11.03
N ALA A 59 -12.05 -6.09 -11.40
CA ALA A 59 -12.50 -7.14 -10.48
C ALA A 59 -11.33 -8.01 -9.98
N GLU A 60 -10.39 -8.36 -10.86
CA GLU A 60 -9.17 -9.10 -10.49
C GLU A 60 -8.29 -8.29 -9.52
N GLU A 61 -8.04 -7.02 -9.81
CA GLU A 61 -7.26 -6.15 -8.92
C GLU A 61 -7.93 -5.95 -7.56
N GLU A 62 -9.26 -5.86 -7.51
CA GLU A 62 -10.00 -5.74 -6.25
C GLU A 62 -9.92 -7.03 -5.42
N ALA A 63 -10.01 -8.20 -6.08
CA ALA A 63 -9.82 -9.49 -5.44
C ALA A 63 -8.40 -9.63 -4.86
N GLU A 64 -7.36 -9.24 -5.59
CA GLU A 64 -5.98 -9.26 -5.08
C GLU A 64 -5.78 -8.29 -3.91
N ARG A 65 -6.30 -7.06 -4.02
CA ARG A 65 -6.22 -6.07 -2.94
C ARG A 65 -6.92 -6.55 -1.68
N SER A 66 -8.07 -7.22 -1.80
CA SER A 66 -8.79 -7.77 -0.65
C SER A 66 -7.98 -8.89 0.03
N ARG A 67 -7.39 -9.82 -0.74
CA ARG A 67 -6.51 -10.87 -0.21
C ARG A 67 -5.33 -10.29 0.56
N ILE A 68 -4.61 -9.33 -0.04
CA ILE A 68 -3.47 -8.67 0.59
C ILE A 68 -3.88 -7.95 1.89
N LYS A 69 -5.05 -7.32 1.93
CA LYS A 69 -5.56 -6.68 3.16
C LYS A 69 -5.82 -7.72 4.25
N THR A 70 -6.49 -8.82 3.93
CA THR A 70 -6.80 -9.88 4.89
C THR A 70 -5.54 -10.54 5.47
N GLU A 71 -4.54 -10.81 4.64
CA GLU A 71 -3.25 -11.36 5.08
C GLU A 71 -2.49 -10.40 6.01
N LYS A 72 -2.47 -9.10 5.67
CA LYS A 72 -1.85 -8.07 6.52
C LYS A 72 -2.56 -7.96 7.87
N GLU A 73 -3.89 -7.96 7.87
CA GLU A 73 -4.68 -7.92 9.10
C GLU A 73 -4.47 -9.17 9.96
N ALA A 74 -4.43 -10.36 9.36
CA ALA A 74 -4.15 -11.61 10.05
C ALA A 74 -2.75 -11.58 10.70
N ARG A 75 -1.73 -11.10 9.96
CA ARG A 75 -0.37 -10.95 10.48
C ARG A 75 -0.30 -9.97 11.65
N ILE A 76 -1.00 -8.83 11.56
CA ILE A 76 -1.06 -7.84 12.64
C ILE A 76 -1.75 -8.43 13.88
N LYS A 77 -2.87 -9.15 13.71
CA LYS A 77 -3.57 -9.83 14.80
C LYS A 77 -2.68 -10.87 15.47
N ALA A 78 -1.99 -11.70 14.70
CA ALA A 78 -1.04 -12.69 15.21
C ALA A 78 0.11 -12.03 16.00
N TYR A 79 0.73 -10.98 15.46
CA TYR A 79 1.79 -10.25 16.14
C TYR A 79 1.31 -9.64 17.47
N LYS A 80 0.14 -9.01 17.47
CA LYS A 80 -0.45 -8.44 18.70
C LYS A 80 -0.72 -9.51 19.75
N LYS A 81 -1.25 -10.69 19.34
CA LYS A 81 -1.48 -11.83 20.23
C LYS A 81 -0.16 -12.33 20.85
N GLN A 82 0.85 -12.59 20.03
CA GLN A 82 2.17 -13.03 20.50
C GLN A 82 2.82 -12.01 21.45
N ARG A 83 2.71 -10.71 21.15
CA ARG A 83 3.22 -9.65 22.01
C ARG A 83 2.55 -9.66 23.38
N LEU A 84 1.21 -9.76 23.42
CA LEU A 84 0.47 -9.81 24.68
C LEU A 84 0.80 -11.07 25.49
N GLU A 85 0.91 -12.23 24.85
CA GLU A 85 1.31 -13.49 25.51
C GLU A 85 2.72 -13.37 26.11
N LYS A 86 3.69 -12.85 25.35
CA LYS A 86 5.05 -12.58 25.84
C LYS A 86 5.05 -11.61 27.01
N THR A 87 4.34 -10.48 26.91
CA THR A 87 4.25 -9.50 28.00
C THR A 87 3.60 -10.10 29.25
N LYS A 88 2.53 -10.90 29.09
CA LYS A 88 1.90 -11.62 30.21
C LYS A 88 2.87 -12.61 30.86
N ALA A 89 3.59 -13.40 30.06
CA ALA A 89 4.57 -14.35 30.57
C ALA A 89 5.71 -13.65 31.33
N ILE A 90 6.25 -12.57 30.77
CA ILE A 90 7.28 -11.74 31.42
C ILE A 90 6.75 -11.13 32.71
N SER A 91 5.51 -10.61 32.71
CA SER A 91 4.91 -10.00 33.90
C SER A 91 4.62 -11.00 35.02
N LYS A 92 4.37 -12.28 34.69
CA LYS A 92 4.22 -13.34 35.70
C LYS A 92 5.56 -13.74 36.30
N ARG A 93 6.60 -13.79 35.46
CA ARG A 93 7.97 -14.16 35.85
C ARG A 93 8.71 -13.03 36.57
N THR A 94 8.41 -11.79 36.22
CA THR A 94 9.10 -10.60 36.71
C THR A 94 8.12 -9.51 37.16
N GLN A 95 8.37 -8.91 38.31
CA GLN A 95 7.72 -7.68 38.76
C GLN A 95 8.52 -6.49 38.24
N ARG A 96 8.00 -5.78 37.22
CA ARG A 96 8.67 -4.61 36.61
C ARG A 96 10.12 -4.89 36.15
N GLY A 97 10.38 -6.09 35.62
CA GLY A 97 11.71 -6.49 35.16
C GLY A 97 12.61 -7.10 36.24
N GLN A 98 12.18 -7.14 37.51
CA GLN A 98 12.85 -7.88 38.57
C GLN A 98 12.22 -9.28 38.72
N PRO A 99 13.00 -10.37 38.75
CA PRO A 99 12.46 -11.71 38.97
C PRO A 99 11.68 -11.78 40.28
N LEU A 100 10.48 -12.39 40.24
CA LEU A 100 9.68 -12.61 41.44
C LEU A 100 10.41 -13.56 42.39
N MET A 101 10.25 -13.42 43.71
CA MET A 101 11.07 -14.13 44.73
C MET A 101 11.30 -15.63 44.47
N LYS A 102 10.27 -16.36 44.03
CA LYS A 102 10.34 -17.79 43.70
C LYS A 102 11.27 -18.08 42.51
N ASP A 103 11.25 -17.24 41.49
CA ASP A 103 12.04 -17.37 40.26
C ASP A 103 13.43 -16.72 40.38
N ARG A 104 13.59 -15.74 41.29
CA ARG A 104 14.85 -15.03 41.54
C ARG A 104 15.95 -15.96 42.02
N MET A 105 15.62 -16.88 42.92
CA MET A 105 16.57 -17.86 43.45
C MET A 105 17.07 -18.81 42.36
N GLN A 106 16.17 -19.31 41.50
CA GLN A 106 16.57 -20.16 40.36
C GLN A 106 17.42 -19.39 39.34
N LEU A 107 17.10 -18.11 39.08
CA LEU A 107 17.91 -17.27 38.20
C LEU A 107 19.33 -17.09 38.75
N LEU A 108 19.46 -16.85 40.06
CA LEU A 108 20.75 -16.72 40.73
C LEU A 108 21.55 -18.03 40.67
N LEU A 109 20.92 -19.17 40.97
CA LEU A 109 21.58 -20.48 40.89
C LEU A 109 22.08 -20.77 39.46
N LYS A 110 21.26 -20.45 38.45
CA LYS A 110 21.63 -20.62 37.04
C LYS A 110 22.81 -19.71 36.65
N GLN A 111 22.83 -18.46 37.11
CA GLN A 111 23.96 -17.54 36.87
C GLN A 111 25.24 -18.07 37.52
N ILE A 112 25.16 -18.61 38.74
CA ILE A 112 26.31 -19.23 39.42
C ILE A 112 26.82 -20.45 38.65
N GLU A 113 25.92 -21.31 38.13
CA GLU A 113 26.32 -22.44 37.29
C GLU A 113 26.98 -21.99 35.98
N GLU A 114 26.43 -20.99 35.29
CA GLU A 114 27.01 -20.42 34.06
C GLU A 114 28.38 -19.79 34.33
N MET A 115 28.55 -19.09 35.46
CA MET A 115 29.84 -18.54 35.90
C MET A 115 30.86 -19.59 36.32
N LYS A 116 30.44 -20.80 36.70
CA LYS A 116 31.35 -21.92 37.02
C LYS A 116 31.74 -22.76 35.81
N ARG A 117 30.96 -22.69 34.73
CA ARG A 117 31.23 -23.40 33.46
C ARG A 117 32.12 -22.59 32.52
N ASN A 118 32.17 -21.27 32.70
CA ASN A 118 33.12 -20.35 32.08
C ASN A 118 34.34 -20.17 32.98
#